data_AF-A0A395RXI9-F1
#
_entry.id   AF-A0A395RXI9-F1
#
_cell.length_a   1.000
_cell.length_b   1.000
_cell.length_c   1.000
_cell.angle_alpha   90.00
_cell.angle_beta   90.00
_cell.angle_gamma   90.00
#
_symmetry.space_group_name_H-M   'P 1'
#
loop_
_entity.id
_entity.type
_entity.pdbx_description
1 polymer ?
#
loop_
_entity_poly.entity_id
_entity_poly.type
_entity_poly.pdbx_seq_one_letter_code
_entity_poly.pdbx_strand_id
1 'polypeptide(L)'
;MASQEQPPPPLPPPSPSLPPPPPLPPQEFPLQRLPPELRDHIWTLTLWGRRTFSVKRISRKDYTTDTKFFDFFAPPHPPPRALSVCRESRAVALRRGFFFSAGDNPGVWFRPETDMLFFSSRHKETLNTKRHINIPGWDRVLHLGIEFHAFYKNLCSPLPDDLAETTELFYSHMPSLKTLRCVLPMTPAIGKAILLPLPGDDTDTYAPIRGLRSWEVFGLILESGDQVFTKRHIRDRRRQ
;
A
#
# COMPACT_ATOMS: atom_id res chain seq x y z
N MET A 1 3.01 -87.99 -13.61
CA MET A 1 4.24 -87.52 -12.94
C MET A 1 4.02 -86.04 -12.64
N ALA A 2 3.72 -85.69 -11.39
CA ALA A 2 3.44 -84.32 -10.99
C ALA A 2 4.76 -83.59 -10.79
N SER A 3 4.98 -82.52 -11.56
CA SER A 3 6.15 -81.66 -11.49
C SER A 3 6.08 -80.85 -10.19
N GLN A 4 7.10 -80.98 -9.36
CA GLN A 4 7.24 -80.28 -8.10
C GLN A 4 7.77 -78.87 -8.40
N GLU A 5 6.90 -77.87 -8.27
CA GLU A 5 7.25 -76.46 -8.51
C GLU A 5 8.11 -75.97 -7.33
N GLN A 6 9.37 -75.62 -7.62
CA GLN A 6 10.32 -75.17 -6.62
C GLN A 6 10.09 -73.68 -6.33
N PRO A 7 9.95 -73.27 -5.05
CA PRO A 7 9.63 -71.89 -4.71
C PRO A 7 10.78 -70.94 -5.07
N PRO A 8 10.45 -69.69 -5.45
CA PRO A 8 11.45 -68.71 -5.88
C PRO A 8 12.39 -68.31 -4.74
N PRO A 9 13.65 -68.00 -5.07
CA PRO A 9 14.65 -67.62 -4.07
C PRO A 9 14.26 -66.32 -3.35
N PRO A 10 14.59 -66.18 -2.07
CA PRO A 10 14.28 -64.99 -1.29
C PRO A 10 14.99 -63.75 -1.85
N LEU A 11 14.27 -62.63 -1.89
CA LEU A 11 14.78 -61.34 -2.33
C LEU A 11 15.95 -60.88 -1.44
N PRO A 12 16.99 -60.24 -2.00
CA PRO A 12 18.07 -59.67 -1.22
C PRO A 12 17.57 -58.55 -0.30
N PRO A 13 18.17 -58.37 0.88
CA PRO A 13 17.76 -57.34 1.82
C PRO A 13 17.93 -55.93 1.21
N PRO A 14 17.04 -54.98 1.54
CA PRO A 14 17.14 -53.61 1.07
C PRO A 14 18.46 -52.99 1.53
N SER A 15 19.15 -52.31 0.62
CA SER A 15 20.41 -51.61 0.92
C SER A 15 20.20 -50.61 2.06
N PRO A 16 21.15 -50.49 3.02
CA PRO A 16 21.03 -49.55 4.11
C PRO A 16 20.99 -48.12 3.57
N SER A 17 19.90 -47.41 3.88
CA SER A 17 19.70 -46.00 3.56
C SER A 17 20.85 -45.19 4.17
N LEU A 18 21.66 -44.56 3.32
CA LEU A 18 22.71 -43.65 3.80
C LEU A 18 22.06 -42.50 4.59
N PRO A 19 22.65 -42.08 5.73
CA PRO A 19 22.14 -40.95 6.48
C PRO A 19 22.21 -39.68 5.62
N PRO A 20 21.24 -38.75 5.77
CA PRO A 20 21.26 -37.49 5.05
C PRO A 20 22.55 -36.72 5.38
N PRO A 21 23.17 -36.06 4.37
CA PRO A 21 24.37 -35.28 4.60
C PRO A 21 24.09 -34.18 5.64
N PRO A 22 25.08 -33.83 6.47
CA PRO A 22 24.92 -32.78 7.46
C PRO A 22 24.58 -31.44 6.78
N PRO A 23 23.75 -30.59 7.41
CA PRO A 23 23.42 -29.28 6.86
C PRO A 23 24.71 -28.46 6.68
N LEU A 24 24.90 -27.93 5.48
CA LEU A 24 26.04 -27.06 5.17
C LEU A 24 26.01 -25.84 6.10
N PRO A 25 27.18 -25.34 6.55
CA PRO A 25 27.25 -24.16 7.40
C PRO A 25 26.65 -22.94 6.68
N PRO A 26 26.07 -21.98 7.43
CA PRO A 26 25.53 -20.75 6.84
C PRO A 26 26.62 -20.02 6.05
N GLN A 27 26.39 -19.84 4.76
CA GLN A 27 27.31 -19.07 3.92
C GLN A 27 27.12 -17.58 4.22
N GLU A 28 28.12 -16.94 4.83
CA GLU A 28 28.08 -15.51 5.10
C GLU A 28 28.33 -14.72 3.80
N PHE A 29 27.36 -13.92 3.39
CA PHE A 29 27.52 -13.00 2.26
C PHE A 29 28.23 -11.72 2.74
N PRO A 30 29.45 -11.41 2.24
CA PRO A 30 30.26 -10.32 2.78
C PRO A 30 29.76 -8.95 2.27
N LEU A 31 28.61 -8.48 2.78
CA LEU A 31 27.97 -7.22 2.38
C LEU A 31 28.93 -6.03 2.37
N GLN A 32 29.87 -5.98 3.31
CA GLN A 32 30.84 -4.88 3.45
C GLN A 32 31.83 -4.77 2.28
N ARG A 33 32.04 -5.84 1.51
CA ARG A 33 32.92 -5.82 0.33
C ARG A 33 32.28 -5.21 -0.90
N LEU A 34 30.96 -4.96 -0.85
CA LEU A 34 30.25 -4.35 -1.96
C LEU A 34 30.46 -2.83 -1.99
N PRO A 35 30.50 -2.22 -3.19
CA PRO A 35 30.40 -0.78 -3.36
C PRO A 35 29.21 -0.18 -2.59
N PRO A 36 29.33 1.04 -2.04
CA PRO A 36 28.26 1.69 -1.29
C PRO A 36 26.92 1.74 -2.03
N GLU A 37 26.94 1.88 -3.35
CA GLU A 37 25.75 1.99 -4.21
C GLU A 37 24.95 0.69 -4.23
N LEU A 38 25.64 -0.45 -4.27
CA LEU A 38 25.01 -1.78 -4.21
C LEU A 38 24.46 -2.06 -2.82
N ARG A 39 25.17 -1.64 -1.77
CA ARG A 39 24.67 -1.76 -0.39
C ARG A 39 23.41 -0.92 -0.17
N ASP A 40 23.38 0.32 -0.66
CA ASP A 40 22.17 1.17 -0.60
C ASP A 40 21.00 0.53 -1.34
N HIS A 41 21.23 -0.08 -2.51
CA HIS A 41 20.21 -0.82 -3.24
C HIS A 41 19.70 -2.02 -2.46
N ILE A 42 20.59 -2.86 -1.92
CA ILE A 42 20.22 -4.02 -1.10
C ILE A 42 19.34 -3.56 0.07
N TRP A 43 19.79 -2.55 0.82
CA TRP A 43 19.01 -2.02 1.94
C TRP A 43 17.66 -1.43 1.50
N THR A 44 17.62 -0.72 0.37
CA THR A 44 16.37 -0.18 -0.18
C THR A 44 15.38 -1.29 -0.57
N LEU A 45 15.88 -2.42 -1.08
CA LEU A 45 15.07 -3.60 -1.41
C LEU A 45 14.57 -4.34 -0.17
N THR A 46 15.27 -4.21 0.98
CA THR A 46 14.77 -4.77 2.26
C THR A 46 13.63 -3.95 2.89
N LEU A 47 13.42 -2.72 2.41
CA LEU A 47 12.26 -1.94 2.80
C LEU A 47 11.01 -2.53 2.15
N TRP A 48 9.87 -2.39 2.82
CA TRP A 48 8.63 -2.89 2.25
C TRP A 48 8.24 -2.19 0.95
N GLY A 49 7.50 -2.95 0.13
CA GLY A 49 6.79 -2.43 -1.03
C GLY A 49 5.58 -1.60 -0.61
N ARG A 50 4.61 -1.51 -1.52
CA ARG A 50 3.40 -0.72 -1.31
C ARG A 50 2.56 -1.27 -0.15
N ARG A 51 2.31 -0.43 0.86
CA ARG A 51 1.40 -0.70 1.97
C ARG A 51 0.28 0.33 2.02
N THR A 52 -0.81 -0.01 2.72
CA THR A 52 -1.95 0.89 2.91
C THR A 52 -2.16 1.13 4.39
N PHE A 53 -2.10 2.40 4.81
CA PHE A 53 -2.30 2.83 6.18
C PHE A 53 -3.70 3.39 6.36
N SER A 54 -4.60 2.56 6.88
CA SER A 54 -5.98 2.97 7.12
C SER A 54 -6.09 3.80 8.39
N VAL A 55 -6.44 5.08 8.24
CA VAL A 55 -6.69 5.98 9.35
C VAL A 55 -7.97 5.57 10.06
N LYS A 56 -7.88 5.35 11.38
CA LYS A 56 -8.97 5.04 12.30
C LYS A 56 -9.56 6.28 12.98
N ARG A 57 -8.75 7.30 13.22
CA ARG A 57 -9.19 8.64 13.67
C ARG A 57 -7.99 9.58 13.70
N ILE A 58 -8.26 10.87 13.82
CA ILE A 58 -7.25 11.85 14.21
C ILE A 58 -7.44 12.17 15.69
N SER A 59 -6.36 12.05 16.45
CA SER A 59 -6.32 12.32 17.88
C SER A 59 -5.45 13.55 18.16
N ARG A 60 -5.72 14.23 19.28
CA ARG A 60 -4.91 15.34 19.78
C ARG A 60 -3.93 14.81 20.82
N LYS A 61 -2.68 15.27 20.78
CA LYS A 61 -1.66 14.89 21.77
C LYS A 61 -1.94 15.60 23.09
N ASP A 62 -1.97 16.92 23.06
CA ASP A 62 -2.25 17.77 24.21
C ASP A 62 -3.20 18.89 23.79
N TYR A 63 -3.93 19.47 24.75
CA TYR A 63 -4.77 20.65 24.47
C TYR A 63 -3.95 21.93 24.26
N THR A 64 -2.68 21.90 24.62
CA THR A 64 -1.76 23.05 24.57
C THR A 64 -1.06 23.18 23.23
N THR A 65 -0.78 22.06 22.56
CA THR A 65 -0.21 22.01 21.23
C THR A 65 -1.32 21.54 20.30
N ASP A 66 -1.87 22.40 19.42
CA ASP A 66 -2.92 22.00 18.47
C ASP A 66 -2.43 20.97 17.41
N THR A 67 -1.30 20.31 17.69
CA THR A 67 -0.74 19.18 16.98
C THR A 67 -1.64 17.97 17.13
N LYS A 68 -1.96 17.35 16.00
CA LYS A 68 -2.74 16.13 15.93
C LYS A 68 -1.90 14.99 15.37
N PHE A 69 -2.39 13.77 15.53
CA PHE A 69 -1.76 12.56 14.99
C PHE A 69 -2.80 11.59 14.46
N PHE A 70 -2.35 10.71 13.57
CA PHE A 70 -3.18 9.63 13.06
C PHE A 70 -3.16 8.43 14.01
N ASP A 71 -4.34 7.98 14.39
CA ASP A 71 -4.53 6.63 14.88
C ASP A 71 -4.83 5.73 13.68
N PHE A 72 -4.14 4.59 13.58
CA PHE A 72 -4.34 3.63 12.49
C PHE A 72 -5.11 2.40 12.97
N PHE A 73 -5.79 1.71 12.06
CA PHE A 73 -6.35 0.39 12.37
C PHE A 73 -5.23 -0.62 12.65
N ALA A 74 -5.43 -1.46 13.66
CA ALA A 74 -4.41 -2.37 14.16
C ALA A 74 -4.41 -3.75 13.47
N PRO A 75 -3.24 -4.42 13.40
CA PRO A 75 -1.93 -3.87 13.74
C PRO A 75 -1.32 -3.13 12.55
N PRO A 76 -0.83 -1.89 12.73
CA PRO A 76 -0.04 -1.26 11.69
C PRO A 76 1.22 -2.11 11.45
N HIS A 77 1.67 -2.15 10.19
CA HIS A 77 2.85 -2.90 9.82
C HIS A 77 4.04 -2.52 10.74
N PRO A 78 4.78 -3.49 11.32
CA PRO A 78 5.94 -3.21 12.19
C PRO A 78 6.99 -2.27 11.54
N PRO A 79 7.95 -1.68 12.25
CA PRO A 79 9.02 -0.96 11.56
C PRO A 79 9.86 -1.91 10.68
N PRO A 80 10.38 -1.48 9.51
CA PRO A 80 11.22 -2.33 8.67
C PRO A 80 12.48 -2.75 9.44
N ARG A 81 12.89 -4.02 9.27
CA ARG A 81 14.10 -4.57 9.93
C ARG A 81 15.35 -3.73 9.66
N ALA A 82 15.41 -3.05 8.51
CA ALA A 82 16.50 -2.15 8.16
C ALA A 82 16.82 -1.10 9.25
N LEU A 83 15.83 -0.70 10.06
CA LEU A 83 16.05 0.24 11.17
C LEU A 83 16.88 -0.33 12.32
N SER A 84 16.89 -1.66 12.51
CA SER A 84 17.55 -2.33 13.64
C SER A 84 18.82 -3.10 13.28
N VAL A 85 19.07 -3.39 12.00
CA VAL A 85 20.20 -4.25 11.58
C VAL A 85 21.57 -3.59 11.83
N CYS A 86 21.83 -2.43 11.22
CA CYS A 86 23.10 -1.73 11.37
C CYS A 86 22.94 -0.23 11.08
N ARG A 87 23.97 0.57 11.35
CA ARG A 87 23.94 2.02 11.14
C ARG A 87 23.66 2.40 9.68
N GLU A 88 24.28 1.68 8.73
CA GLU A 88 24.10 1.93 7.30
C GLU A 88 22.67 1.66 6.85
N SER A 89 22.14 0.48 7.19
CA SER A 89 20.76 0.08 6.89
C SER A 89 19.74 1.05 7.49
N ARG A 90 19.97 1.49 8.74
CA ARG A 90 19.12 2.48 9.42
C ARG A 90 19.14 3.81 8.69
N ALA A 91 20.31 4.27 8.25
CA ALA A 91 20.42 5.51 7.50
C ALA A 91 19.65 5.44 6.18
N VAL A 92 19.68 4.30 5.47
CA VAL A 92 18.86 4.08 4.27
C VAL A 92 17.38 4.16 4.58
N ALA A 93 16.92 3.45 5.61
CA ALA A 93 15.50 3.46 6.01
C ALA A 93 14.99 4.86 6.40
N LEU A 94 15.81 5.65 7.10
CA LEU A 94 15.47 7.03 7.50
C LEU A 94 15.54 8.04 6.33
N ARG A 95 16.34 7.80 5.30
CA ARG A 95 16.33 8.62 4.07
C ARG A 95 15.08 8.38 3.24
N ARG A 96 14.55 7.15 3.24
CA ARG A 96 13.42 6.71 2.40
C ARG A 96 12.06 6.83 3.09
N GLY A 97 12.01 7.13 4.37
CA GLY A 97 10.76 7.12 5.10
C GLY A 97 10.84 7.93 6.39
N PHE A 98 9.73 7.99 7.08
CA PHE A 98 9.61 8.69 8.34
C PHE A 98 8.57 8.01 9.22
N PHE A 99 8.46 8.47 10.46
CA PHE A 99 7.48 7.98 11.39
C PHE A 99 6.35 8.99 11.53
N PHE A 100 5.10 8.54 11.40
CA PHE A 100 3.97 9.32 11.88
C PHE A 100 3.97 9.25 13.41
N SER A 101 4.45 10.30 14.06
CA SER A 101 4.52 10.39 15.51
C SER A 101 3.13 10.20 16.14
N ALA A 102 3.01 9.24 17.05
CA ALA A 102 1.77 8.96 17.78
C ALA A 102 2.01 9.21 19.28
N GLY A 103 1.94 10.48 19.68
CA GLY A 103 2.13 10.86 21.08
C GLY A 103 3.55 10.54 21.57
N ASP A 104 3.67 9.59 22.49
CA ASP A 104 4.93 9.17 23.11
C ASP A 104 5.54 7.93 22.47
N ASN A 105 4.85 7.36 21.47
CA ASN A 105 5.37 6.28 20.65
C ASN A 105 5.93 6.86 19.34
N PRO A 106 7.08 6.36 18.83
CA PRO A 106 7.54 6.71 17.49
C PRO A 106 6.45 6.51 16.43
N GLY A 107 5.46 5.64 16.66
CA GLY A 107 4.31 5.49 15.77
C GLY A 107 4.62 4.60 14.57
N VAL A 108 3.99 4.86 13.43
CA VAL A 108 4.10 3.96 12.26
C VAL A 108 5.12 4.46 11.26
N TRP A 109 6.00 3.56 10.78
CA TRP A 109 6.97 3.90 9.75
C TRP A 109 6.32 3.92 8.37
N PHE A 110 6.36 5.07 7.70
CA PHE A 110 5.76 5.37 6.41
C PHE A 110 6.82 5.72 5.36
N ARG A 111 6.66 5.16 4.16
CA ARG A 111 7.51 5.35 2.98
C ARG A 111 6.73 6.11 1.90
N PRO A 112 6.96 7.42 1.75
CA PRO A 112 6.19 8.27 0.84
C PRO A 112 6.09 7.77 -0.59
N GLU A 113 7.15 7.15 -1.12
CA GLU A 113 7.23 6.78 -2.54
C GLU A 113 6.35 5.58 -2.90
N THR A 114 5.91 4.79 -1.91
CA THR A 114 5.19 3.54 -2.17
C THR A 114 3.93 3.39 -1.35
N ASP A 115 3.92 3.89 -0.12
CA ASP A 115 2.81 3.71 0.80
C ASP A 115 1.69 4.69 0.54
N MET A 116 0.48 4.24 0.84
CA MET A 116 -0.74 5.01 0.66
C MET A 116 -1.40 5.27 2.01
N LEU A 117 -1.71 6.54 2.28
CA LEU A 117 -2.57 6.92 3.41
C LEU A 117 -4.02 6.71 2.98
N PHE A 118 -4.81 5.98 3.76
CA PHE A 118 -6.18 5.61 3.39
C PHE A 118 -7.22 6.12 4.38
N PHE A 119 -8.24 6.80 3.86
CA PHE A 119 -9.39 7.29 4.63
C PHE A 119 -10.66 6.51 4.28
N SER A 120 -11.28 5.94 5.31
CA SER A 120 -12.62 5.34 5.18
C SER A 120 -13.72 6.40 5.25
N SER A 121 -14.93 6.00 4.87
CA SER A 121 -16.18 6.77 4.98
C SER A 121 -16.49 7.27 6.38
N ARG A 122 -15.91 6.64 7.42
CA ARG A 122 -16.07 7.05 8.82
C ARG A 122 -15.27 8.31 9.18
N HIS A 123 -14.35 8.76 8.33
CA HIS A 123 -13.45 9.89 8.61
C HIS A 123 -13.60 11.03 7.59
N LYS A 124 -14.78 11.15 6.98
CA LYS A 124 -15.10 12.20 6.00
C LYS A 124 -14.83 13.62 6.51
N GLU A 125 -15.10 13.90 7.79
CA GLU A 125 -15.00 15.25 8.37
C GLU A 125 -13.56 15.76 8.40
N THR A 126 -12.60 14.85 8.55
CA THR A 126 -11.17 15.15 8.48
C THR A 126 -10.75 15.71 7.13
N LEU A 127 -11.36 15.22 6.06
CA LEU A 127 -11.00 15.61 4.69
C LEU A 127 -11.75 16.88 4.23
N ASN A 128 -12.80 17.27 4.96
CA ASN A 128 -13.67 18.38 4.56
C ASN A 128 -13.33 19.70 5.25
N THR A 129 -12.32 19.72 6.11
CA THR A 129 -11.93 20.95 6.79
C THR A 129 -10.91 21.73 5.96
N LYS A 130 -11.26 22.97 5.61
CA LYS A 130 -10.32 24.00 5.12
C LYS A 130 -9.30 24.41 6.17
N ARG A 131 -9.57 24.16 7.45
CA ARG A 131 -8.61 24.45 8.52
C ARG A 131 -7.47 23.45 8.41
N HIS A 132 -6.28 23.97 8.13
CA HIS A 132 -5.04 23.22 8.14
C HIS A 132 -4.90 22.46 9.47
N ILE A 133 -4.82 21.12 9.42
CA ILE A 133 -4.59 20.32 10.60
C ILE A 133 -3.09 20.03 10.66
N ASN A 134 -2.44 20.49 11.72
CA ASN A 134 -1.02 20.23 11.91
C ASN A 134 -0.80 18.76 12.34
N ILE A 135 -0.51 17.90 11.37
CA ILE A 135 -0.10 16.51 11.59
C ILE A 135 1.31 16.33 11.03
N PRO A 136 2.32 16.09 11.89
CA PRO A 136 3.70 15.94 11.45
C PRO A 136 3.86 14.85 10.38
N GLY A 137 4.44 15.23 9.23
CA GLY A 137 4.69 14.35 8.10
C GLY A 137 3.50 14.15 7.16
N TRP A 138 2.33 14.74 7.43
CA TRP A 138 1.20 14.64 6.51
C TRP A 138 1.48 15.32 5.17
N ASP A 139 2.21 16.44 5.20
CA ASP A 139 2.70 17.20 4.05
C ASP A 139 3.60 16.38 3.10
N ARG A 140 4.20 15.30 3.61
CA ARG A 140 5.11 14.40 2.88
C ARG A 140 4.39 13.22 2.23
N VAL A 141 3.07 13.10 2.38
CA VAL A 141 2.30 12.00 1.78
C VAL A 141 2.14 12.22 0.28
N LEU A 142 2.54 11.23 -0.53
CA LEU A 142 2.44 11.28 -1.99
C LEU A 142 1.24 10.49 -2.54
N HIS A 143 0.72 9.53 -1.79
CA HIS A 143 -0.34 8.64 -2.24
C HIS A 143 -1.49 8.63 -1.25
N LEU A 144 -2.67 9.05 -1.72
CA LEU A 144 -3.89 9.13 -0.93
C LEU A 144 -4.93 8.17 -1.51
N GLY A 145 -5.50 7.34 -0.64
CA GLY A 145 -6.63 6.49 -0.93
C GLY A 145 -7.86 6.97 -0.15
N ILE A 146 -9.00 7.03 -0.80
CA ILE A 146 -10.27 7.41 -0.17
C ILE A 146 -11.31 6.38 -0.56
N GLU A 147 -12.07 5.90 0.41
CA GLU A 147 -13.21 5.03 0.14
C GLU A 147 -14.24 5.76 -0.73
N PHE A 148 -14.80 5.08 -1.74
CA PHE A 148 -15.75 5.67 -2.69
C PHE A 148 -16.89 6.41 -2.02
N HIS A 149 -17.48 5.85 -0.96
CA HIS A 149 -18.55 6.53 -0.22
C HIS A 149 -18.10 7.80 0.49
N ALA A 150 -16.85 7.86 0.97
CA ALA A 150 -16.27 9.07 1.55
C ALA A 150 -16.05 10.12 0.45
N PHE A 151 -15.44 9.70 -0.66
CA PHE A 151 -15.19 10.54 -1.82
C PHE A 151 -16.48 11.13 -2.39
N TYR A 152 -17.46 10.28 -2.72
CA TYR A 152 -18.73 10.71 -3.28
C TYR A 152 -19.51 11.65 -2.34
N LYS A 153 -19.55 11.36 -1.03
CA LYS A 153 -20.23 12.24 -0.07
C LYS A 153 -19.56 13.61 0.02
N ASN A 154 -18.24 13.69 -0.12
CA ASN A 154 -17.52 14.96 -0.15
C ASN A 154 -17.85 15.76 -1.42
N LEU A 155 -18.10 15.08 -2.54
CA LEU A 155 -18.54 15.73 -3.78
C LEU A 155 -19.99 16.20 -3.77
N CYS A 156 -20.87 15.64 -2.92
CA CYS A 156 -22.31 15.83 -3.04
C CYS A 156 -22.98 16.59 -1.89
N SER A 157 -22.23 17.26 -1.01
CA SER A 157 -22.80 17.90 0.18
C SER A 157 -22.32 19.34 0.39
N PRO A 158 -23.19 20.34 0.17
CA PRO A 158 -23.84 20.60 -1.13
C PRO A 158 -22.78 20.55 -2.24
N LEU A 159 -23.17 20.13 -3.45
CA LEU A 159 -22.25 20.00 -4.61
C LEU A 159 -21.37 21.26 -4.64
N PRO A 160 -20.06 21.20 -4.29
CA PRO A 160 -19.23 22.33 -4.58
C PRO A 160 -19.33 22.46 -6.09
N ASP A 161 -19.76 23.65 -6.56
CA ASP A 161 -19.87 23.92 -7.99
C ASP A 161 -18.56 23.57 -8.73
N ASP A 162 -17.47 23.50 -7.95
CA ASP A 162 -16.13 23.17 -8.38
C ASP A 162 -15.50 21.96 -7.62
N LEU A 163 -15.29 20.86 -8.34
CA LEU A 163 -14.47 19.73 -7.88
C LEU A 163 -13.01 20.15 -7.61
N ALA A 164 -12.53 21.20 -8.27
CA ALA A 164 -11.22 21.77 -7.95
C ALA A 164 -11.18 22.18 -6.48
N GLU A 165 -12.24 22.77 -5.92
CA GLU A 165 -12.29 23.15 -4.51
C GLU A 165 -12.13 21.95 -3.56
N THR A 166 -12.77 20.82 -3.88
CA THR A 166 -12.60 19.58 -3.08
C THR A 166 -11.17 19.05 -3.19
N THR A 167 -10.56 19.22 -4.35
CA THR A 167 -9.22 18.72 -4.59
C THR A 167 -8.16 19.60 -3.93
N GLU A 168 -8.35 20.92 -3.96
CA GLU A 168 -7.59 21.93 -3.21
C GLU A 168 -7.56 21.64 -1.71
N LEU A 169 -8.65 21.10 -1.14
CA LEU A 169 -8.65 20.65 0.25
C LEU A 169 -7.58 19.58 0.49
N PHE A 170 -7.41 18.60 -0.40
CA PHE A 170 -6.36 17.60 -0.25
C PHE A 170 -4.97 18.22 -0.37
N TYR A 171 -4.77 19.13 -1.32
CA TYR A 171 -3.49 19.82 -1.51
C TYR A 171 -3.12 20.75 -0.36
N SER A 172 -4.12 21.31 0.33
CA SER A 172 -3.89 22.14 1.52
C SER A 172 -3.20 21.38 2.66
N HIS A 173 -3.41 20.06 2.74
CA HIS A 173 -2.77 19.18 3.74
C HIS A 173 -1.62 18.36 3.16
N MET A 174 -1.65 18.07 1.85
CA MET A 174 -0.70 17.20 1.14
C MET A 174 -0.23 17.88 -0.16
N PRO A 175 0.58 18.94 -0.08
CA PRO A 175 0.98 19.71 -1.27
C PRO A 175 1.81 18.87 -2.26
N SER A 176 2.44 17.80 -1.79
CA SER A 176 3.24 16.89 -2.62
C SER A 176 2.44 15.71 -3.21
N LEU A 177 1.10 15.75 -3.16
CA LEU A 177 0.26 14.63 -3.57
C LEU A 177 0.49 14.27 -5.06
N LYS A 178 0.88 13.02 -5.32
CA LYS A 178 1.13 12.46 -6.66
C LYS A 178 0.02 11.56 -7.17
N THR A 179 -0.70 10.90 -6.29
CA THR A 179 -1.82 10.05 -6.70
C THR A 179 -2.97 10.14 -5.72
N LEU A 180 -4.17 10.35 -6.26
CA LEU A 180 -5.42 10.20 -5.54
C LEU A 180 -6.12 8.94 -6.05
N ARG A 181 -6.50 8.04 -5.14
CA ARG A 181 -7.16 6.78 -5.47
C ARG A 181 -8.52 6.71 -4.81
N CYS A 182 -9.54 6.49 -5.61
CA CYS A 182 -10.86 6.14 -5.12
C CYS A 182 -10.96 4.61 -5.00
N VAL A 183 -11.12 4.09 -3.79
CA VAL A 183 -11.17 2.65 -3.52
C VAL A 183 -12.62 2.24 -3.29
N LEU A 184 -13.09 1.29 -4.08
CA LEU A 184 -14.44 0.75 -3.93
C LEU A 184 -14.47 -0.25 -2.78
N PRO A 185 -15.52 -0.23 -1.93
CA PRO A 185 -15.77 -1.29 -0.99
C PRO A 185 -16.30 -2.51 -1.75
N MET A 186 -15.43 -3.25 -2.43
CA MET A 186 -15.72 -4.62 -2.84
C MET A 186 -14.77 -5.58 -2.14
N THR A 187 -15.27 -6.81 -1.96
CA THR A 187 -14.76 -7.94 -1.16
C THR A 187 -13.23 -8.05 -1.05
N PRO A 188 -12.69 -8.63 0.04
CA PRO A 188 -11.31 -8.47 0.53
C PRO A 188 -10.17 -8.92 -0.40
N ALA A 189 -10.47 -9.37 -1.62
CA ALA A 189 -9.48 -9.64 -2.65
C ALA A 189 -9.30 -8.40 -3.54
N ILE A 190 -8.36 -7.54 -3.15
CA ILE A 190 -7.81 -6.44 -3.97
C ILE A 190 -8.90 -5.49 -4.49
N GLY A 191 -9.33 -4.56 -3.64
CA GLY A 191 -10.28 -3.52 -4.02
C GLY A 191 -9.87 -2.83 -5.33
N LYS A 192 -10.76 -2.87 -6.33
CA LYS A 192 -10.62 -2.08 -7.56
C LYS A 192 -10.49 -0.62 -7.13
N ALA A 193 -9.35 -0.02 -7.48
CA ALA A 193 -9.06 1.38 -7.22
C ALA A 193 -8.99 2.13 -8.54
N ILE A 194 -9.72 3.24 -8.62
CA ILE A 194 -9.63 4.14 -9.76
C ILE A 194 -8.60 5.21 -9.45
N LEU A 195 -7.69 5.43 -10.39
CA LEU A 195 -6.81 6.58 -10.37
C LEU A 195 -7.64 7.80 -10.72
N LEU A 196 -7.70 8.75 -9.79
CA LEU A 196 -8.32 10.04 -10.03
C LEU A 196 -7.21 10.99 -10.54
N PRO A 197 -7.46 11.72 -11.64
CA PRO A 197 -6.50 12.71 -12.15
C PRO A 197 -6.33 13.84 -11.14
N LEU A 198 -5.13 14.42 -11.12
CA LEU A 198 -4.81 15.55 -10.27
C LEU A 198 -5.32 16.85 -10.93
N PRO A 199 -5.64 17.91 -10.16
CA PRO A 199 -6.12 19.17 -10.71
C PRO A 199 -5.00 19.83 -11.53
N GLY A 200 -5.35 20.41 -12.67
CA GLY A 200 -4.41 20.98 -13.64
C GLY A 200 -4.06 20.08 -14.83
N ASP A 201 -4.66 18.90 -14.95
CA ASP A 201 -4.69 18.13 -16.20
C ASP A 201 -5.80 18.74 -17.08
N ASP A 202 -5.46 19.26 -18.27
CA ASP A 202 -6.30 20.14 -19.11
C ASP A 202 -7.64 19.52 -19.59
N THR A 203 -7.88 18.24 -19.31
CA THR A 203 -9.16 17.59 -19.58
C THR A 203 -10.08 17.71 -18.36
N ASP A 204 -11.32 18.20 -18.56
CA ASP A 204 -12.42 18.09 -17.59
C ASP A 204 -12.78 16.60 -17.41
N THR A 205 -11.90 15.89 -16.73
CA THR A 205 -11.86 14.43 -16.64
C THR A 205 -12.99 13.90 -15.77
N TYR A 206 -13.68 14.81 -15.08
CA TYR A 206 -14.78 14.53 -14.19
C TYR A 206 -16.14 14.97 -14.75
N ALA A 207 -16.16 15.57 -15.95
CA ALA A 207 -17.39 15.80 -16.71
C ALA A 207 -18.33 14.57 -16.74
N PRO A 208 -17.84 13.32 -16.90
CA PRO A 208 -18.72 12.14 -16.97
C PRO A 208 -19.43 11.81 -15.65
N ILE A 209 -18.93 12.29 -14.51
CA ILE A 209 -19.51 12.00 -13.19
C ILE A 209 -20.30 13.18 -12.62
N ARG A 210 -20.27 14.35 -13.27
CA ARG A 210 -20.96 15.56 -12.83
C ARG A 210 -22.47 15.39 -12.99
N GLY A 211 -23.23 15.66 -11.93
CA GLY A 211 -24.70 15.57 -11.95
C GLY A 211 -25.28 14.16 -11.85
N LEU A 212 -24.44 13.12 -11.80
CA LEU A 212 -24.89 11.74 -11.59
C LEU A 212 -25.06 11.42 -10.10
N ARG A 213 -26.03 10.55 -9.79
CA ARG A 213 -26.25 9.99 -8.46
C ARG A 213 -25.16 8.97 -8.11
N SER A 214 -24.98 8.70 -6.81
CA SER A 214 -23.91 7.83 -6.29
C SER A 214 -23.86 6.46 -6.93
N TRP A 215 -25.02 5.86 -7.11
CA TRP A 215 -25.15 4.54 -7.70
C TRP A 215 -24.94 4.56 -9.22
N GLU A 216 -25.20 5.68 -9.91
CA GLU A 216 -24.93 5.86 -11.34
C GLU A 216 -23.42 5.98 -11.57
N VAL A 217 -22.73 6.79 -10.76
CA VAL A 217 -21.25 6.87 -10.77
C VAL A 217 -20.63 5.53 -10.39
N PHE A 218 -21.15 4.86 -9.37
CA PHE A 218 -20.69 3.53 -8.98
C PHE A 218 -20.88 2.50 -10.10
N GLY A 219 -22.00 2.54 -10.83
CA GLY A 219 -22.25 1.72 -12.00
C GLY A 219 -21.22 1.95 -13.11
N LEU A 220 -21.00 3.21 -13.50
CA LEU A 220 -19.99 3.58 -14.51
C LEU A 220 -18.59 3.10 -14.13
N ILE A 221 -18.25 3.20 -12.85
CA ILE A 221 -16.98 2.76 -12.29
C ILE A 221 -16.83 1.23 -12.39
N LEU A 222 -17.88 0.47 -12.07
CA LEU A 222 -17.86 -0.98 -12.18
C LEU A 222 -17.72 -1.44 -13.64
N GLU A 223 -18.48 -0.81 -14.54
CA GLU A 223 -18.43 -1.08 -15.98
C GLU A 223 -17.06 -0.75 -16.59
N SER A 224 -16.48 0.38 -16.19
CA SER A 224 -15.14 0.81 -16.63
C SER A 224 -14.03 -0.11 -16.11
N GLY A 225 -14.19 -0.62 -14.89
CA GLY A 225 -13.24 -1.55 -14.26
C GLY A 225 -13.13 -2.90 -14.98
N ASP A 226 -14.19 -3.35 -15.65
CA ASP A 226 -14.19 -4.60 -16.42
C ASP A 226 -13.57 -4.45 -17.82
N GLN A 227 -13.65 -3.26 -18.43
CA GLN A 227 -13.01 -3.00 -19.73
C GLN A 227 -11.47 -2.91 -19.65
N VAL A 228 -10.91 -2.47 -18.53
CA VAL A 228 -9.45 -2.39 -18.33
C VAL A 228 -8.81 -3.79 -18.24
N PHE A 229 -9.54 -4.79 -17.74
CA PHE A 229 -9.06 -6.17 -17.65
C PHE A 229 -9.14 -6.92 -18.99
N THR A 230 -10.15 -6.66 -19.82
CA THR A 230 -10.27 -7.30 -21.14
C THR A 230 -9.22 -6.79 -22.14
N LYS A 231 -8.79 -5.52 -22.06
CA LYS A 231 -7.71 -5.01 -22.92
C LYS A 231 -6.30 -5.47 -22.53
N ARG A 232 -6.05 -5.81 -21.25
CA ARG A 232 -4.74 -6.34 -20.83
C ARG A 232 -4.52 -7.81 -21.17
N HIS A 233 -5.57 -8.61 -21.31
CA HIS A 233 -5.41 -10.01 -21.68
C HIS A 233 -5.28 -10.27 -23.20
N ILE A 234 -5.59 -9.28 -24.05
CA ILE A 234 -5.48 -9.41 -25.51
C ILE A 234 -4.09 -8.99 -26.04
N ARG A 235 -3.25 -8.31 -25.25
CA ARG A 235 -1.93 -7.85 -25.71
C ARG A 235 -0.80 -8.87 -25.55
N ASP A 236 -0.97 -9.91 -24.73
CA ASP A 236 0.04 -10.98 -24.53
C ASP A 236 -0.19 -12.25 -25.36
N ARG A 237 -1.22 -12.30 -26.22
CA ARG A 237 -1.42 -13.42 -27.17
C ARG A 237 -1.04 -13.10 -28.62
N ARG A 238 -0.35 -12.00 -28.89
CA ARG A 238 0.18 -11.65 -30.23
C ARG A 238 1.71 -11.65 -30.31
N ARG A 239 2.37 -12.43 -29.46
CA ARG A 239 3.80 -12.75 -29.56
C ARG A 239 4.10 -14.17 -29.05
N GLN A 240 3.46 -15.16 -29.66
CA GLN A 240 3.99 -16.51 -29.82
C GLN A 240 3.47 -17.05 -31.17
#